data_AF-A0A920SC86-F1
#
_entry.id   AF-A0A920SC86-F1
#
_cell.length_a   1.000
_cell.length_b   1.000
_cell.length_c   1.000
_cell.angle_alpha   90.00
_cell.angle_beta   90.00
_cell.angle_gamma   90.00
#
_symmetry.space_group_name_H-M   'P 1'
#
loop_
_entity.id
_entity.type
_entity.pdbx_description
1 polymer ?
#
loop_
_entity_poly.entity_id
_entity_poly.type
_entity_poly.pdbx_seq_one_letter_code
_entity_poly.pdbx_strand_id
1 'polypeptide(L)'
;MGGTVPTAGGIILDLQRMNKIISINPTDMTAEVEAGVVLEDFENILFDLGLMPGHDPYSVPIATVAGTISTNGVGYRAGAHGTMGDQVVALEAVSAIRTNNENPGRTKSILWP
;
A
#
# COMPACT_ATOMS: atom_id res chain seq x y z
N MET A 1 -6.09 1.48 14.06
CA MET A 1 -7.40 1.86 13.49
C MET A 1 -8.40 0.71 13.69
N GLY A 2 -9.70 0.98 13.85
CA GLY A 2 -10.74 -0.03 14.13
C GLY A 2 -11.78 -0.27 13.02
N GLY A 3 -11.56 0.29 11.81
CA GLY A 3 -12.53 0.25 10.71
C GLY A 3 -12.68 -1.10 9.99
N THR A 4 -11.97 -2.14 10.44
CA THR A 4 -11.94 -3.46 9.79
C THR A 4 -13.01 -4.42 10.29
N VAL A 5 -13.74 -4.07 11.37
CA VAL A 5 -14.77 -4.92 11.99
C VAL A 5 -16.16 -4.48 11.51
N PRO A 6 -16.90 -5.34 10.78
CA PRO A 6 -18.27 -5.02 10.36
C PRO A 6 -19.23 -5.03 11.56
N THR A 7 -19.97 -3.94 11.77
CA THR A 7 -20.93 -3.79 12.89
C THR A 7 -22.38 -4.04 12.48
N ALA A 8 -22.69 -4.09 11.18
CA ALA A 8 -24.04 -4.23 10.64
C ALA A 8 -24.15 -5.39 9.62
N GLY A 9 -23.44 -6.50 9.90
CA GLY A 9 -23.24 -7.57 8.92
C GLY A 9 -22.25 -7.19 7.82
N GLY A 10 -21.85 -8.15 7.00
CA GLY A 10 -20.88 -7.95 5.92
C GLY A 10 -19.89 -9.10 5.80
N ILE A 11 -18.99 -8.99 4.83
CA ILE A 11 -17.91 -9.93 4.57
C ILE A 11 -16.59 -9.19 4.84
N ILE A 12 -15.67 -9.84 5.55
CA ILE A 12 -14.29 -9.36 5.68
C ILE A 12 -13.52 -9.89 4.48
N LEU A 13 -12.95 -8.97 3.70
CA LEU A 13 -12.01 -9.31 2.63
C LEU A 13 -10.59 -9.16 3.18
N ASP A 14 -9.96 -10.30 3.47
CA ASP A 14 -8.56 -10.33 3.89
C ASP A 14 -7.63 -10.39 2.66
N LEU A 15 -6.76 -9.37 2.55
CA LEU A 15 -5.81 -9.23 1.46
C LEU A 15 -4.40 -9.72 1.82
N GLN A 16 -4.16 -10.27 3.01
CA GLN A 16 -2.82 -10.72 3.45
C GLN A 16 -2.17 -11.76 2.53
N ARG A 17 -2.95 -12.47 1.72
CA ARG A 17 -2.42 -13.43 0.72
C ARG A 17 -1.92 -12.77 -0.56
N MET A 18 -2.19 -11.48 -0.75
CA MET A 18 -1.63 -10.65 -1.81
C MET A 18 -0.37 -9.95 -1.27
N ASN A 19 0.67 -10.72 -1.02
CA ASN A 19 1.88 -10.29 -0.29
C ASN A 19 3.16 -10.32 -1.13
N LYS A 20 3.06 -10.24 -2.45
CA LYS A 20 4.22 -10.19 -3.33
C LYS A 20 4.71 -8.78 -3.56
N ILE A 21 6.03 -8.62 -3.55
CA ILE A 21 6.70 -7.48 -4.17
C ILE A 21 6.95 -7.87 -5.63
N ILE A 22 6.33 -7.13 -6.55
CA ILE A 22 6.29 -7.45 -7.98
C ILE A 22 7.57 -6.95 -8.66
N SER A 23 7.96 -5.70 -8.40
CA SER A 23 9.19 -5.11 -8.94
C SER A 23 9.70 -3.96 -8.07
N ILE A 24 11.01 -3.71 -8.12
CA ILE A 24 11.67 -2.54 -7.53
C ILE A 24 12.61 -1.97 -8.59
N ASN A 25 12.55 -0.66 -8.79
CA ASN A 25 13.42 0.10 -9.69
C ASN A 25 14.16 1.18 -8.89
N PRO A 26 15.41 0.93 -8.49
CA PRO A 26 16.18 1.87 -7.67
C PRO A 26 16.52 3.19 -8.36
N THR A 27 16.53 3.24 -9.69
CA THR A 27 16.88 4.47 -10.45
C THR A 27 15.76 5.49 -10.36
N ASP A 28 14.53 5.04 -10.60
CA ASP A 28 13.34 5.87 -10.47
C ASP A 28 12.82 5.89 -9.03
N MET A 29 13.49 5.12 -8.14
CA MET A 29 13.12 4.80 -6.77
C MET A 29 11.74 4.10 -6.65
N THR A 30 11.22 3.50 -7.73
CA THR A 30 9.86 2.96 -7.76
C THR A 30 9.73 1.53 -7.20
N ALA A 31 8.57 1.18 -6.63
CA ALA A 31 8.24 -0.21 -6.28
C ALA A 31 6.78 -0.54 -6.59
N GLU A 32 6.56 -1.71 -7.20
CA GLU A 32 5.24 -2.29 -7.43
C GLU A 32 5.03 -3.44 -6.44
N VAL A 33 3.99 -3.35 -5.62
CA VAL A 33 3.73 -4.28 -4.52
C VAL A 33 2.25 -4.64 -4.44
N GLU A 34 1.96 -5.85 -3.99
CA GLU A 34 0.59 -6.27 -3.73
C GLU A 34 0.05 -5.67 -2.41
N ALA A 35 -1.29 -5.55 -2.32
CA ALA A 35 -1.99 -4.83 -1.26
C ALA A 35 -1.70 -5.30 0.17
N GLY A 36 -1.47 -6.61 0.34
CA GLY A 36 -1.24 -7.28 1.61
C GLY A 36 0.22 -7.35 2.06
N VAL A 37 1.16 -6.77 1.30
CA VAL A 37 2.57 -6.68 1.71
C VAL A 37 2.65 -5.93 3.04
N VAL A 38 3.34 -6.53 4.02
CA VAL A 38 3.62 -5.90 5.32
C VAL A 38 4.76 -4.88 5.15
N LEU A 39 4.66 -3.73 5.80
CA LEU A 39 5.64 -2.66 5.67
C LEU A 39 7.04 -3.08 6.14
N GLU A 40 7.15 -3.88 7.20
CA GLU A 40 8.44 -4.41 7.67
C GLU A 40 9.11 -5.29 6.61
N ASP A 41 8.38 -6.22 5.99
CA ASP A 41 8.91 -7.05 4.90
C ASP A 41 9.40 -6.19 3.72
N PHE A 42 8.64 -5.15 3.39
CA PHE A 42 9.00 -4.21 2.33
C PHE A 42 10.24 -3.37 2.70
N GLU A 43 10.31 -2.84 3.93
CA GLU A 43 11.44 -2.06 4.41
C GLU A 43 12.72 -2.88 4.44
N ASN A 44 12.66 -4.14 4.87
CA ASN A 44 13.82 -5.04 4.88
C ASN A 44 14.40 -5.24 3.46
N ILE A 45 13.55 -5.45 2.46
CA ILE A 45 14.00 -5.63 1.07
C ILE A 45 14.56 -4.34 0.48
N LEU A 46 13.95 -3.19 0.78
CA LEU A 46 14.49 -1.90 0.36
C LEU A 46 15.84 -1.62 1.02
N PHE A 47 15.99 -1.97 2.31
CA PHE A 47 17.22 -1.76 3.04
C PHE A 47 18.39 -2.54 2.44
N ASP A 48 18.17 -3.78 2.00
CA ASP A 48 19.17 -4.59 1.28
C ASP A 48 19.65 -3.93 -0.03
N LEU A 49 18.85 -3.02 -0.60
CA LEU A 49 19.14 -2.23 -1.80
C LEU A 49 19.67 -0.82 -1.48
N GLY A 50 19.84 -0.47 -0.20
CA GLY A 50 20.23 0.87 0.23
C GLY A 50 19.12 1.92 0.09
N LEU A 51 17.86 1.49 0.01
CA LEU A 51 16.66 2.31 -0.10
C LEU A 51 15.87 2.28 1.22
N MET A 52 14.87 3.15 1.36
CA MET A 52 13.91 3.09 2.47
C MET A 52 12.52 3.60 2.05
N PRO A 53 11.44 3.12 2.69
CA PRO A 53 10.13 3.75 2.56
C PRO A 53 10.06 5.06 3.35
N GLY A 54 9.34 6.04 2.81
CA GLY A 54 9.10 7.36 3.42
C GLY A 54 7.98 7.34 4.45
N HIS A 55 7.23 6.25 4.54
CA HIS A 55 6.13 6.06 5.48
C HIS A 55 6.51 5.00 6.53
N ASP A 56 6.63 5.43 7.78
CA ASP A 56 7.08 4.62 8.92
C ASP A 56 6.17 4.81 10.15
N PRO A 57 4.93 4.30 10.12
CA PRO A 57 4.06 4.36 11.29
C PRO A 57 4.60 3.48 12.43
N TYR A 58 4.16 3.70 13.67
CA TYR A 58 4.44 2.78 14.78
C TYR A 58 4.10 1.30 14.46
N SER A 59 3.11 1.10 13.60
CA SER A 59 2.64 -0.22 13.16
C SER A 59 3.42 -0.85 12.00
N VAL A 60 4.62 -0.36 11.63
CA VAL A 60 5.46 -0.98 10.56
C VAL A 60 5.50 -2.52 10.63
N PRO A 61 5.67 -3.17 11.80
CA PRO A 61 5.75 -4.64 11.89
C PRO A 61 4.49 -5.40 11.44
N ILE A 62 3.35 -4.73 11.32
CA ILE A 62 2.05 -5.39 11.08
C ILE A 62 1.16 -4.68 10.06
N ALA A 63 1.43 -3.42 9.73
CA ALA A 63 0.62 -2.65 8.80
C ALA A 63 0.91 -3.13 7.37
N THR A 64 -0.14 -3.31 6.59
CA THR A 64 -0.02 -3.60 5.16
C THR A 64 0.03 -2.32 4.35
N VAL A 65 0.65 -2.37 3.17
CA VAL A 65 0.72 -1.25 2.22
C VAL A 65 -0.68 -0.69 1.91
N ALA A 66 -1.65 -1.53 1.56
CA ALA A 66 -3.00 -1.03 1.29
C ALA A 66 -3.70 -0.48 2.54
N GLY A 67 -3.40 -1.01 3.73
CA GLY A 67 -3.96 -0.51 4.98
C GLY A 67 -3.50 0.92 5.28
N THR A 68 -2.22 1.22 5.04
CA THR A 68 -1.69 2.57 5.23
C THR A 68 -2.19 3.54 4.16
N ILE A 69 -2.31 3.09 2.90
CA ILE A 69 -2.90 3.89 1.81
C ILE A 69 -4.37 4.22 2.12
N SER A 70 -5.16 3.22 2.51
CA SER A 70 -6.60 3.38 2.79
C SER A 70 -6.90 4.40 3.89
N THR A 71 -5.95 4.64 4.78
CA THR A 71 -6.10 5.58 5.90
C THR A 71 -5.37 6.89 5.69
N ASN A 72 -4.66 7.03 4.56
CA ASN A 72 -3.69 8.07 4.32
C ASN A 72 -2.77 8.35 5.53
N GLY A 73 -2.16 7.28 6.05
CA GLY A 73 -1.40 7.32 7.29
C GLY A 73 -0.23 8.31 7.28
N VAL A 74 0.17 8.75 8.47
CA VAL A 74 1.34 9.61 8.69
C VAL A 74 2.35 8.86 9.57
N GLY A 75 3.60 8.80 9.14
CA GLY A 75 4.72 8.20 9.88
C GLY A 75 5.61 9.25 10.55
N TYR A 76 6.63 8.81 11.27
CA TYR A 76 7.61 9.72 11.89
C TYR A 76 8.44 10.52 10.86
N ARG A 77 8.63 9.98 9.66
CA ARG A 77 9.32 10.57 8.51
C ARG A 77 8.48 11.56 7.69
N ALA A 78 7.19 11.72 8.01
CA ALA A 78 6.27 12.51 7.20
C ALA A 78 6.64 14.00 7.06
N GLY A 79 7.43 14.55 8.00
CA GLY A 79 7.95 15.92 7.87
C GLY A 79 8.84 16.12 6.65
N ALA A 80 9.53 15.08 6.17
CA ALA A 80 10.38 15.12 4.98
C ALA A 80 9.74 14.42 3.77
N HIS A 81 8.87 13.42 3.99
CA HIS A 81 8.36 12.53 2.94
C HIS A 81 6.84 12.57 2.74
N GLY A 82 6.13 13.43 3.47
CA GLY A 82 4.67 13.57 3.35
C GLY A 82 3.88 12.39 3.94
N THR A 83 2.59 12.37 3.63
CA THR A 83 1.65 11.30 4.00
C THR A 83 1.85 10.06 3.14
N MET A 84 1.24 8.93 3.50
CA MET A 84 1.26 7.73 2.66
C MET A 84 0.72 8.01 1.25
N GLY A 85 -0.34 8.82 1.14
CA GLY A 85 -0.95 9.20 -0.13
C GLY A 85 -0.03 10.04 -1.01
N ASP A 86 0.82 10.88 -0.41
CA ASP A 86 1.82 11.67 -1.16
C ASP A 86 2.90 10.78 -1.81
N GLN A 87 3.06 9.55 -1.31
CA GLN A 87 4.05 8.58 -1.77
C GLN A 87 3.48 7.59 -2.81
N VAL A 88 2.16 7.61 -3.06
CA VAL A 88 1.48 6.72 -4.01
C VAL A 88 1.46 7.37 -5.40
N VAL A 89 2.22 6.84 -6.35
CA VAL A 89 2.18 7.34 -7.74
C VAL A 89 0.99 6.77 -8.52
N ALA A 90 0.48 5.60 -8.14
CA ALA A 90 -0.70 5.01 -8.76
C ALA A 90 -1.33 3.89 -7.88
N LEU A 91 -2.51 3.36 -8.25
CA LEU A 91 -3.15 2.22 -7.56
C LEU A 91 -3.92 1.29 -8.51
N GLU A 92 -3.94 -0.03 -8.22
CA GLU A 92 -4.96 -0.96 -8.73
C GLU A 92 -6.08 -1.20 -7.71
N ALA A 93 -7.32 -0.85 -8.10
CA ALA A 93 -8.48 -0.86 -7.20
C ALA A 93 -9.71 -1.52 -7.85
N VAL A 94 -10.40 -2.32 -7.06
CA VAL A 94 -11.71 -2.89 -7.39
C VAL A 94 -12.80 -2.05 -6.74
N SER A 95 -13.74 -1.53 -7.54
CA SER A 95 -14.87 -0.74 -7.06
C SER A 95 -16.13 -1.57 -6.93
N ALA A 96 -16.97 -1.23 -5.96
CA ALA A 96 -18.33 -1.77 -5.85
C ALA A 96 -19.26 -1.24 -6.96
N ILE A 97 -18.89 -0.12 -7.60
CA ILE A 97 -19.65 0.47 -8.69
C ILE A 97 -19.23 -0.20 -10.01
N ARG A 98 -20.20 -0.76 -10.71
CA ARG A 98 -20.01 -1.20 -12.10
C ARG A 98 -19.88 0.04 -13.00
N THR A 99 -18.71 0.27 -13.57
CA THR A 99 -18.56 1.21 -14.68
C THR A 99 -19.05 0.52 -15.96
N ASN A 100 -19.84 1.24 -16.77
CA ASN A 100 -20.55 0.66 -17.92
C ASN A 100 -19.64 0.26 -19.10
N ASN A 101 -18.31 0.28 -18.97
CA ASN A 101 -17.44 0.14 -20.13
C ASN A 101 -16.09 -0.55 -19.95
N GLU A 102 -15.79 -1.24 -18.85
CA GLU A 102 -14.56 -2.06 -18.76
C GLU A 102 -14.79 -3.34 -17.94
N ASN A 103 -13.96 -4.36 -18.20
CA ASN A 103 -13.81 -5.52 -17.31
C ASN A 103 -13.73 -5.04 -15.85
N PRO A 104 -14.33 -5.75 -14.89
CA PRO A 104 -14.42 -5.28 -13.51
C PRO A 104 -13.05 -4.83 -12.95
N GLY A 105 -12.89 -3.51 -12.87
CA GLY A 105 -12.03 -2.76 -11.94
C GLY A 105 -10.56 -3.14 -11.88
N ARG A 106 -9.79 -2.93 -12.96
CA ARG A 106 -8.33 -2.80 -12.88
C ARG A 106 -7.92 -1.37 -13.19
N THR A 107 -8.00 -0.46 -12.21
CA THR A 107 -7.07 0.69 -12.25
C THR A 107 -5.65 0.11 -12.14
N LYS A 108 -4.59 0.68 -12.73
CA LYS A 108 -3.24 0.10 -12.65
C LYS A 108 -2.23 1.15 -12.24
N SER A 109 -1.10 0.63 -11.80
CA SER A 109 0.21 1.23 -11.45
C SER A 109 0.42 1.43 -9.94
N ILE A 110 1.63 1.16 -9.44
CA ILE A 110 2.25 1.78 -8.27
C ILE A 110 3.68 2.01 -8.76
N LEU A 111 4.11 3.26 -8.73
CA LEU A 111 5.50 3.67 -8.89
C LEU A 111 5.84 4.48 -7.61
N TRP A 112 7.09 4.64 -7.25
CA TRP A 112 7.57 5.34 -6.05
C TRP A 112 8.74 6.26 -6.44
N PRO A 113 8.88 7.49 -5.92
CA PRO A 113 9.95 8.40 -6.32
C PRO A 113 11.20 8.37 -5.45
#